data_AF-A0AAE1VM46-F1
#
_entry.id   AF-A0AAE1VM46-F1
#
_cell.length_a   1.000
_cell.length_b   1.000
_cell.length_c   1.000
_cell.angle_alpha   90.00
_cell.angle_beta   90.00
_cell.angle_gamma   90.00
#
_symmetry.space_group_name_H-M   'P 1'
#
loop_
_entity.id
_entity.type
_entity.pdbx_description
1 polymer ?
#
loop_
_entity_poly.entity_id
_entity_poly.type
_entity_poly.pdbx_seq_one_letter_code
_entity_poly.pdbx_strand_id
1 'polypeptide(L)'
;MAIGIGDHLFYLTSGDEKWTRLEDFSRRIADIIVYKGNFYVVDQYGETIKYDPSLFNETKISSTLKYDSNKILAVLRRKLHLLFKWRYNCGHLGGVAAKYYDDDFEDDFTACCGGGPIHDY
;
A
#
# COMPACT_ATOMS: atom_id res chain seq x y z
N MET A 1 2.35 -4.67 -14.18
CA MET A 1 2.99 -3.47 -13.60
C MET A 1 4.11 -3.89 -12.65
N ALA A 2 5.09 -3.02 -12.44
CA ALA A 2 6.23 -3.26 -11.55
C ALA A 2 6.76 -1.93 -10.99
N ILE A 3 7.52 -2.02 -9.88
CA ILE A 3 8.25 -0.90 -9.29
C ILE A 3 9.68 -0.94 -9.84
N GLY A 4 10.12 0.15 -10.46
CA GLY A 4 11.47 0.30 -10.99
C GLY A 4 12.40 1.04 -10.03
N ILE A 5 13.62 1.30 -10.50
CA ILE A 5 14.62 2.09 -9.76
C ILE A 5 14.06 3.50 -9.51
N GLY A 6 14.22 4.00 -8.29
CA GLY A 6 13.68 5.29 -7.87
C GLY A 6 12.22 5.24 -7.42
N ASP A 7 11.69 4.04 -7.16
CA ASP A 7 10.34 3.80 -6.63
C ASP A 7 9.24 4.32 -7.56
N HIS A 8 9.51 4.27 -8.87
CA HIS A 8 8.58 4.68 -9.91
C HIS A 8 7.78 3.49 -10.44
N LEU A 9 6.53 3.74 -10.82
CA LEU A 9 5.62 2.72 -11.32
C LEU A 9 5.75 2.59 -12.84
N PHE A 10 5.87 1.34 -13.31
CA PHE A 10 5.94 1.01 -14.72
C PHE A 10 4.91 -0.04 -15.09
N TYR A 11 4.40 0.03 -16.31
CA TYR A 11 3.58 -1.01 -16.90
C TYR A 11 4.19 -1.53 -18.21
N LEU A 12 3.76 -2.73 -18.56
CA LEU A 12 4.08 -3.41 -19.80
C LEU A 12 2.84 -4.19 -20.20
N THR A 13 2.34 -3.96 -21.40
CA THR A 13 1.21 -4.69 -21.98
C THR A 13 1.69 -5.77 -22.94
N SER A 14 0.80 -6.69 -23.29
CA SER A 14 1.12 -7.74 -24.26
C SER A 14 1.40 -7.12 -25.62
N GLY A 15 2.59 -7.35 -26.15
CA GLY A 15 3.03 -6.78 -27.44
C GLY A 15 3.93 -5.55 -27.29
N ASP A 16 4.06 -5.00 -26.07
CA ASP A 16 5.01 -3.93 -25.81
C ASP A 16 6.44 -4.49 -25.80
N GLU A 17 7.36 -3.77 -26.45
CA GLU A 17 8.79 -4.10 -26.44
C GLU A 17 9.53 -3.49 -25.25
N LYS A 18 8.93 -2.48 -24.59
CA LYS A 18 9.57 -1.67 -23.55
C LYS A 18 8.57 -1.30 -22.47
N TRP A 19 9.07 -1.19 -21.23
CA TRP A 19 8.30 -0.70 -20.11
C TRP A 19 7.97 0.78 -20.28
N THR A 20 6.70 1.14 -20.04
CA THR A 20 6.23 2.52 -20.02
C THR A 20 6.11 2.98 -18.57
N ARG A 21 6.69 4.14 -18.27
CA ARG A 21 6.56 4.78 -16.97
C ARG A 21 5.19 5.43 -16.86
N LEU A 22 4.50 5.27 -15.74
CA LEU A 22 3.30 6.08 -15.46
C LEU A 22 3.76 7.49 -15.07
N GLU A 23 3.36 8.47 -15.88
CA GLU A 23 3.63 9.90 -15.66
C GLU A 23 2.66 10.46 -14.64
N ASP A 24 2.87 10.09 -13.40
CA ASP A 24 2.60 10.99 -12.30
C ASP A 24 3.40 10.52 -11.09
N PHE A 25 3.35 11.27 -10.00
CA PHE A 25 3.94 10.95 -8.70
C PHE A 25 5.28 11.61 -8.40
N SER A 26 5.15 12.76 -7.74
CA SER A 26 5.97 13.17 -6.60
C SER A 26 6.03 12.15 -5.45
N ARG A 27 5.39 10.98 -5.58
CA ARG A 27 5.20 9.97 -4.54
C ARG A 27 6.01 8.73 -4.86
N ARG A 28 6.87 8.30 -3.94
CA ARG A 28 7.61 7.06 -4.06
C ARG A 28 6.70 5.88 -3.74
N ILE A 29 6.69 4.87 -4.58
CA ILE A 29 5.88 3.68 -4.39
C ILE A 29 6.56 2.73 -3.40
N ALA A 30 5.82 2.31 -2.39
CA ALA A 30 6.31 1.39 -1.37
C ALA A 30 6.05 -0.08 -1.73
N ASP A 31 4.86 -0.38 -2.27
CA ASP A 31 4.49 -1.76 -2.63
C ASP A 31 3.40 -1.83 -3.71
N ILE A 32 3.30 -2.98 -4.37
CA ILE A 32 2.30 -3.29 -5.40
C ILE A 32 1.80 -4.72 -5.27
N ILE A 33 0.49 -4.92 -5.46
CA ILE A 33 -0.12 -6.25 -5.51
C ILE A 33 -1.23 -6.32 -6.57
N VAL A 34 -1.50 -7.54 -7.05
CA VAL A 34 -2.68 -7.85 -7.86
C VAL A 34 -3.75 -8.47 -6.96
N TYR A 35 -4.95 -7.89 -6.97
CA TYR A 35 -6.09 -8.38 -6.20
C TYR A 35 -7.38 -8.22 -7.00
N LYS A 36 -8.20 -9.27 -7.07
CA LYS A 36 -9.46 -9.30 -7.85
C LYS A 36 -9.33 -8.68 -9.26
N GLY A 37 -8.25 -9.05 -9.96
CA GLY A 37 -7.99 -8.60 -11.34
C GLY A 37 -7.51 -7.16 -11.49
N ASN A 38 -7.35 -6.41 -10.40
CA ASN A 38 -6.87 -5.03 -10.42
C ASN A 38 -5.50 -4.93 -9.76
N PHE A 39 -4.74 -3.91 -10.13
CA PHE A 39 -3.50 -3.59 -9.43
C PHE A 39 -3.79 -2.60 -8.32
N TYR A 40 -3.19 -2.83 -7.16
CA TYR A 40 -3.23 -1.94 -6.02
C TYR A 40 -1.81 -1.54 -5.68
N VAL A 41 -1.62 -0.24 -5.52
CA VAL A 41 -0.33 0.39 -5.29
C VAL A 41 -0.46 1.22 -4.03
N VAL A 42 0.56 1.19 -3.18
CA VAL A 42 0.64 2.07 -2.01
C VAL A 42 1.90 2.91 -2.07
N ASP A 43 1.76 4.20 -1.81
CA ASP A 43 2.90 5.10 -1.74
C ASP A 43 3.58 5.08 -0.35
N GLN A 44 4.72 5.76 -0.22
CA GLN A 44 5.46 5.89 1.03
C GLN A 44 4.65 6.53 2.17
N TYR A 45 3.58 7.27 1.85
CA TYR A 45 2.67 7.91 2.81
C TYR A 45 1.45 7.03 3.13
N GLY A 46 1.35 5.82 2.57
CA GLY A 46 0.20 4.94 2.77
C GLY A 46 -1.03 5.27 1.92
N GLU A 47 -0.94 6.22 0.99
CA GLU A 47 -2.01 6.46 0.02
C GLU A 47 -2.12 5.25 -0.91
N THR A 48 -3.31 4.64 -0.94
CA THR A 48 -3.57 3.45 -1.75
C THR A 48 -4.34 3.85 -3.00
N ILE A 49 -3.82 3.44 -4.16
CA ILE A 49 -4.35 3.73 -5.49
C ILE A 49 -4.63 2.39 -6.19
N LYS A 50 -5.81 2.29 -6.80
CA LYS A 50 -6.19 1.18 -7.66
C LYS A 50 -5.97 1.58 -9.11
N TYR A 51 -5.42 0.66 -9.89
CA TYR A 51 -5.28 0.78 -11.34
C TYR A 51 -6.10 -0.29 -12.05
N ASP A 52 -6.91 0.16 -13.00
CA ASP A 52 -7.56 -0.73 -13.98
C ASP A 52 -6.48 -1.35 -14.90
N PRO A 53 -6.46 -2.68 -15.10
CA PRO A 53 -5.43 -3.35 -15.88
C PRO A 53 -5.50 -3.07 -17.40
N SER A 54 -6.61 -2.54 -17.91
CA SER A 54 -6.83 -2.32 -19.35
C SER A 54 -6.41 -0.91 -19.76
N LEU A 55 -6.78 0.09 -18.96
CA LEU A 55 -6.54 1.50 -19.26
C LEU A 55 -5.49 2.14 -18.35
N PHE A 56 -5.05 1.46 -17.28
CA PHE A 56 -4.19 2.02 -16.23
C PHE A 56 -4.73 3.33 -15.66
N ASN A 57 -6.05 3.47 -15.65
CA ASN A 57 -6.71 4.59 -14.98
C ASN A 57 -6.57 4.43 -13.47
N GLU A 58 -6.16 5.51 -12.82
CA GLU A 58 -6.07 5.55 -11.36
C GLU A 58 -7.43 5.82 -10.72
N THR A 59 -7.65 5.18 -9.59
CA THR A 59 -8.73 5.52 -8.67
C THR A 59 -8.10 5.58 -7.29
N LYS A 60 -8.23 6.73 -6.61
CA LYS A 60 -7.77 6.85 -5.22
C LYS A 60 -8.73 6.11 -4.32
N ILE A 61 -8.18 5.28 -3.45
CA ILE A 61 -8.94 4.30 -2.68
C ILE A 61 -8.87 4.57 -1.18
N SER A 62 -7.72 5.04 -0.68
CA SER A 62 -7.60 5.48 0.72
C SER A 62 -6.60 6.61 0.85
N SER A 63 -6.78 7.43 1.88
CA SER A 63 -5.94 8.60 2.15
C SER A 63 -4.73 8.26 3.04
N THR A 64 -3.74 9.15 2.96
CA THR A 64 -2.46 9.10 3.66
C THR A 64 -2.59 8.81 5.15
N LEU A 65 -1.75 7.89 5.62
CA LEU A 65 -1.49 7.68 7.04
C LEU A 65 -0.16 8.36 7.35
N LYS A 66 -0.18 9.37 8.22
CA LYS A 66 0.94 10.30 8.50
C LYS A 66 2.15 9.67 9.22
N TYR A 67 2.45 8.41 8.96
CA TYR A 67 3.41 7.65 9.72
C TYR A 67 4.52 7.10 8.84
N ASP A 68 5.75 7.37 9.26
CA ASP A 68 6.99 6.95 8.60
C ASP A 68 7.31 5.49 8.95
N SER A 69 6.48 4.58 8.46
CA SER A 69 6.60 3.12 8.63
C SER A 69 6.61 2.41 7.29
N ASN A 70 7.28 1.26 7.21
CA ASN A 70 7.24 0.45 6.00
C ASN A 70 5.81 -0.04 5.75
N LYS A 71 5.33 0.14 4.52
CA LYS A 71 3.98 -0.19 4.06
C LYS A 71 4.06 -1.39 3.15
N ILE A 72 3.21 -2.39 3.39
CA ILE A 72 3.14 -3.61 2.56
C ILE A 72 1.67 -3.92 2.30
N LEU A 73 1.34 -4.28 1.07
CA LEU A 73 0.03 -4.78 0.69
C LEU A 73 0.04 -6.31 0.80
N ALA A 74 -0.95 -6.87 1.48
CA ALA A 74 -1.07 -8.31 1.68
C ALA A 74 -2.52 -8.77 1.51
N VAL A 75 -2.72 -9.94 0.89
CA VAL A 75 -4.03 -10.58 0.85
C VAL A 75 -4.12 -11.60 1.97
N LEU A 76 -5.00 -11.36 2.95
CA LEU A 76 -5.27 -12.28 4.06
C LEU A 76 -6.76 -12.57 4.09
N ARG A 77 -7.12 -13.85 4.24
CA ARG A 77 -8.53 -14.29 4.32
C ARG A 77 -9.41 -13.75 3.19
N ARG A 78 -8.86 -13.70 1.96
CA ARG A 78 -9.52 -13.18 0.74
C ARG A 78 -9.86 -11.69 0.78
N LYS A 79 -9.21 -10.92 1.65
CA LYS A 79 -9.34 -9.46 1.77
C LYS A 79 -7.98 -8.80 1.57
N LEU A 80 -7.96 -7.57 1.06
CA LEU A 80 -6.74 -6.80 0.85
C LEU A 80 -6.44 -5.96 2.09
N HIS A 81 -5.19 -6.03 2.56
CA HIS A 81 -4.73 -5.36 3.76
C HIS A 81 -3.53 -4.49 3.46
N LEU A 82 -3.46 -3.36 4.14
CA LEU A 82 -2.28 -2.54 4.25
C LEU A 82 -1.65 -2.78 5.62
N LEU A 83 -0.47 -3.38 5.61
CA LEU A 83 0.30 -3.70 6.81
C LEU A 83 1.36 -2.62 7.06
N PHE A 84 1.49 -2.21 8.32
CA PHE A 84 2.47 -1.25 8.77
C PHE A 84 3.48 -1.95 9.66
N LYS A 85 4.75 -1.89 9.27
CA LYS A 85 5.84 -2.34 10.13
C LYS A 85 6.49 -1.12 10.79
N TRP A 86 6.35 -1.04 12.10
CA TRP A 86 6.99 0.00 12.89
C TRP A 86 8.29 -0.50 13.53
N ARG A 87 9.31 0.35 13.51
CA ARG A 87 10.49 0.23 14.38
C ARG A 87 10.45 1.39 15.36
N TYR A 88 10.05 1.15 16.60
CA TYR A 88 10.30 2.12 17.66
C TYR A 88 11.76 2.04 18.09
N ASN A 89 12.39 3.19 18.31
CA ASN A 89 13.75 3.29 18.82
C ASN A 89 13.83 3.03 20.34
N CYS A 90 12.82 2.36 20.91
CA CYS A 90 12.76 2.00 22.32
C CYS A 90 13.14 0.53 22.48
N GLY A 91 14.41 0.26 22.76
CA GLY A 91 14.88 -0.85 23.61
C GLY A 91 14.58 -2.30 23.23
N HIS A 92 13.34 -2.70 23.00
CA HIS A 92 12.87 -4.04 22.66
C HIS A 92 11.36 -3.94 22.37
N LEU A 93 10.88 -4.67 21.35
CA LEU A 93 9.48 -4.80 20.87
C LEU A 93 9.07 -3.83 19.74
N GLY A 94 9.29 -4.28 18.49
CA GLY A 94 8.56 -3.75 17.34
C GLY A 94 7.13 -4.31 17.29
N GLY A 95 6.16 -3.48 16.95
CA GLY A 95 4.76 -3.89 16.72
C GLY A 95 4.41 -3.95 15.23
N VAL A 96 3.38 -4.73 14.90
CA VAL A 96 2.77 -4.77 13.56
C VAL A 96 1.32 -4.31 13.69
N ALA A 97 0.95 -3.25 12.98
CA ALA A 97 -0.44 -2.82 12.85
C ALA A 97 -0.92 -3.15 11.43
N ALA A 98 -2.22 -3.42 11.29
CA ALA A 98 -2.84 -3.74 10.01
C ALA A 98 -4.11 -2.90 9.83
N LYS A 99 -4.25 -2.26 8.67
CA LYS A 99 -5.49 -1.66 8.21
C LYS A 99 -6.07 -2.57 7.13
N TYR A 100 -7.36 -2.84 7.21
CA TYR A 100 -8.07 -3.79 6.36
C TYR A 100 -8.96 -3.01 5.40
N TYR A 101 -9.09 -3.45 4.15
CA TYR A 101 -10.03 -2.87 3.19
C TYR A 101 -10.97 -3.97 2.65
N ASP A 102 -12.27 -3.82 2.90
CA ASP A 102 -13.30 -4.62 2.25
C ASP A 102 -13.82 -3.94 0.97
N ASP A 103 -14.60 -4.68 0.16
CA ASP A 103 -15.18 -4.17 -1.09
C ASP A 103 -16.05 -2.91 -0.89
N ASP A 104 -16.48 -2.64 0.36
CA ASP A 104 -17.25 -1.46 0.78
C ASP A 104 -16.41 -0.35 1.47
N PHE A 105 -15.08 -0.48 1.49
CA PHE A 105 -14.13 0.58 1.90
C PHE A 105 -14.38 1.23 3.27
N GLU A 106 -14.87 0.48 4.26
CA GLU A 106 -14.90 0.97 5.64
C GLU A 106 -13.51 0.86 6.31
N ASP A 107 -13.07 1.98 6.89
CA ASP A 107 -11.78 2.16 7.52
C ASP A 107 -11.76 1.53 8.92
N ASP A 108 -11.42 0.25 9.04
CA ASP A 108 -11.21 -0.39 10.35
C ASP A 108 -9.71 -0.57 10.66
N PHE A 109 -9.23 0.15 11.68
CA PHE A 109 -7.85 0.08 12.17
C PHE A 109 -7.73 -0.96 13.29
N THR A 110 -6.97 -2.03 13.06
CA THR A 110 -6.67 -3.02 14.11
C THR A 110 -5.16 -3.06 14.37
N ALA A 111 -4.75 -2.51 15.52
CA ALA A 111 -3.39 -2.64 16.01
C ALA A 111 -3.24 -3.94 16.82
N CYS A 112 -2.37 -4.85 16.37
CA CYS A 112 -1.91 -5.95 17.19
C CYS A 112 -0.68 -5.50 17.98
N CYS A 113 -0.90 -4.73 19.05
CA CYS A 113 0.16 -4.41 20.01
C CYS A 113 0.13 -5.43 21.14
N GLY A 114 1.20 -6.21 21.28
CA GLY A 114 1.56 -6.78 22.58
C GLY A 114 1.99 -5.66 23.50
N GLY A 115 1.03 -5.00 24.14
CA GLY A 115 1.28 -3.98 25.17
C GLY A 115 0.36 -2.76 25.08
N GLY A 116 -0.70 -2.76 25.90
CA GLY A 116 -1.39 -1.59 26.46
C GLY A 116 -2.14 -0.64 25.50
N PRO A 117 -3.22 0.02 25.96
CA PRO A 117 -3.93 1.00 25.15
C PRO A 117 -3.05 2.22 24.86
N ILE A 118 -3.05 2.64 23.60
CA ILE A 118 -2.43 3.87 23.12
C ILE A 118 -3.31 5.04 23.59
N HIS A 119 -2.78 5.94 24.41
CA HIS A 119 -3.40 7.23 24.70
C HIS A 119 -2.85 8.26 23.70
N ASP A 120 -3.75 8.91 22.96
CA ASP A 120 -3.45 10.06 22.11
C ASP A 120 -3.00 11.26 22.96
N TYR A 121 -1.84 11.83 22.61
CA TYR A 121 -1.40 13.17 23.00
C TYR A 121 -0.81 13.88 21.78
#